data_AF-A0A934DSK6-F1
#
_entry.id   AF-A0A934DSK6-F1
#
_cell.length_a   1.000
_cell.length_b   1.000
_cell.length_c   1.000
_cell.angle_alpha   90.00
_cell.angle_beta   90.00
_cell.angle_gamma   90.00
#
_symmetry.space_group_name_H-M   'P 1'
#
loop_
_entity.id
_entity.type
_entity.pdbx_description
1 polymer ?
#
loop_
_entity_poly.entity_id
_entity_poly.type
_entity_poly.pdbx_seq_one_letter_code
_entity_poly.pdbx_strand_id
1 'polypeptide(L)'
;MRSVLSLPLVALAALSACNEKMPEEKPTPPDMSALVGAYAQPSINLDQSNIAAIAQSESTIGAMVDKARALEPLIRSALEQSAKEATKPQSSDDSDPSMQTQALTGEGFMLVHRICPGWVEGAPADEANGAMDFTVGFTEKGIDPVVWGSLTACKVGIQGTGSELAGDLRIHLGDNGAAFDAIASTVLLFEFKMEMKTGDKVDALAADFRLDPSGGIEYRVFAGDPFALYFDDLKQRGYLAANGKFICDFDKKQCSNGTAPTLTW
;
A
#
# COMPACT_ATOMS: atom_id res chain seq x y z
N MET A 1 -1.49 2.77 -71.31
CA MET A 1 -0.91 3.50 -70.16
C MET A 1 -1.10 2.65 -68.93
N ARG A 2 -0.01 2.17 -68.31
CA ARG A 2 0.00 1.26 -67.16
C ARG A 2 0.03 2.09 -65.88
N SER A 3 -0.97 1.95 -65.00
CA SER A 3 -0.93 2.52 -63.64
C SER A 3 -0.38 1.49 -62.66
N VAL A 4 0.56 1.94 -61.84
CA VAL A 4 1.45 1.18 -60.96
C VAL A 4 0.78 0.99 -59.60
N LEU A 5 0.66 -0.26 -59.13
CA LEU A 5 0.31 -0.58 -57.74
C LEU A 5 1.48 -0.18 -56.82
N SER A 6 1.21 0.68 -55.82
CA SER A 6 2.13 0.93 -54.70
C SER A 6 1.77 0.02 -53.53
N LEU A 7 2.70 -0.87 -53.14
CA LEU A 7 2.63 -1.61 -51.88
C LEU A 7 3.11 -0.71 -50.73
N PRO A 8 2.41 -0.69 -49.57
CA PRO A 8 2.96 -0.08 -48.36
C PRO A 8 4.03 -1.00 -47.76
N LEU A 9 5.20 -0.41 -47.50
CA LEU A 9 6.31 -1.02 -46.78
C LEU A 9 5.91 -1.11 -45.29
N VAL A 10 5.61 -2.31 -44.80
CA VAL A 10 5.41 -2.57 -43.36
C VAL A 10 6.79 -2.58 -42.72
N ALA A 11 7.13 -1.51 -42.00
CA ALA A 11 8.34 -1.44 -41.20
C ALA A 11 8.20 -2.36 -39.99
N LEU A 12 8.93 -3.49 -40.01
CA LEU A 12 9.17 -4.34 -38.85
C LEU A 12 10.02 -3.54 -37.85
N ALA A 13 9.37 -2.93 -36.85
CA ALA A 13 10.07 -2.39 -35.70
C ALA A 13 10.60 -3.58 -34.88
N ALA A 14 11.91 -3.80 -34.94
CA ALA A 14 12.59 -4.84 -34.17
C ALA A 14 12.46 -4.53 -32.67
N LEU A 15 11.69 -5.38 -31.98
CA LEU A 15 11.60 -5.49 -30.53
C LEU A 15 13.00 -5.57 -29.92
N SER A 16 13.52 -4.44 -29.44
CA SER A 16 14.78 -4.34 -28.70
C SER A 16 14.55 -4.24 -27.18
N ALA A 17 13.38 -4.68 -26.71
CA ALA A 17 12.92 -4.51 -25.33
C ALA A 17 13.34 -5.65 -24.36
N CYS A 18 14.34 -6.48 -24.69
CA CYS A 18 14.76 -7.60 -23.84
C CYS A 18 16.24 -7.47 -23.45
N ASN A 19 16.59 -6.46 -22.65
CA ASN A 19 17.73 -6.46 -21.72
C ASN A 19 17.87 -5.07 -21.09
N GLU A 20 16.83 -4.62 -20.37
CA GLU A 20 17.06 -3.53 -19.44
C GLU A 20 17.94 -4.10 -18.32
N LYS A 21 19.22 -3.73 -18.33
CA LYS A 21 20.20 -4.19 -17.34
C LYS A 21 19.72 -3.68 -15.98
N MET A 22 19.38 -4.60 -15.07
CA MET A 22 19.05 -4.23 -13.70
C MET A 22 20.19 -3.40 -13.08
N PRO A 23 19.86 -2.38 -12.27
CA PRO A 23 20.89 -1.60 -11.61
C PRO A 23 21.75 -2.52 -10.74
N GLU A 24 23.07 -2.31 -10.80
CA GLU A 24 24.03 -3.11 -10.03
C GLU A 24 23.92 -2.83 -8.52
N GLU A 25 23.41 -1.64 -8.17
CA GLU A 25 23.25 -1.19 -6.79
C GLU A 25 21.78 -1.18 -6.36
N LYS A 26 21.57 -1.57 -5.10
CA LYS A 26 20.28 -1.52 -4.42
C LYS A 26 19.75 -0.08 -4.37
N PRO A 27 18.57 0.21 -4.95
CA PRO A 27 17.99 1.55 -4.87
C PRO A 27 17.74 1.98 -3.42
N THR A 28 17.92 3.27 -3.13
CA THR A 28 17.64 3.83 -1.79
C THR A 28 16.12 3.96 -1.58
N PRO A 29 15.55 3.44 -0.48
CA PRO A 29 14.13 3.59 -0.19
C PRO A 29 13.74 5.05 0.09
N PRO A 30 12.49 5.46 -0.19
CA PRO A 30 11.94 6.70 0.32
C PRO A 30 11.97 6.76 1.86
N ASP A 31 12.25 7.94 2.41
CA ASP A 31 12.24 8.15 3.86
C ASP A 31 10.80 8.20 4.41
N MET A 32 10.48 7.29 5.35
CA MET A 32 9.20 7.23 6.06
C MET A 32 9.33 7.63 7.54
N SER A 33 10.51 8.06 8.00
CA SER A 33 10.79 8.32 9.43
C SER A 33 9.85 9.35 10.05
N ALA A 34 9.50 10.41 9.32
CA ALA A 34 8.55 11.43 9.77
C ALA A 34 7.14 10.85 9.98
N LEU A 35 6.68 9.97 9.09
CA LEU A 35 5.38 9.32 9.21
C LEU A 35 5.37 8.31 10.36
N VAL A 36 6.43 7.51 10.49
CA VAL A 36 6.60 6.57 11.61
C VAL A 36 6.57 7.32 12.94
N GLY A 37 7.28 8.43 13.05
CA GLY A 37 7.26 9.30 14.23
C GLY A 37 5.87 9.87 14.53
N ALA A 38 5.10 10.25 13.50
CA ALA A 38 3.73 10.74 13.66
C ALA A 38 2.78 9.70 14.27
N TYR A 39 2.94 8.41 13.95
CA TYR A 39 2.14 7.34 14.56
C TYR A 39 2.52 7.04 16.02
N ALA A 40 3.73 7.40 16.43
CA ALA A 40 4.17 7.26 17.82
C ALA A 40 3.68 8.41 18.70
N GLN A 41 3.50 9.61 18.13
CA GLN A 41 3.20 10.83 18.86
C GLN A 41 2.14 11.68 18.14
N PRO A 42 0.84 11.40 18.35
CA PRO A 42 -0.23 12.28 17.88
C PRO A 42 -0.07 13.68 18.44
N SER A 43 -0.38 14.71 17.64
CA SER A 43 -0.03 16.10 17.96
C SER A 43 -1.18 16.91 18.58
N ILE A 44 -2.42 16.45 18.45
CA ILE A 44 -3.59 17.17 18.98
C ILE A 44 -3.95 16.72 20.41
N ASN A 45 -4.28 17.67 21.28
CA ASN A 45 -5.05 17.36 22.49
C ASN A 45 -6.53 17.28 22.12
N LEU A 46 -7.18 16.15 22.33
CA LEU A 46 -8.59 15.99 22.02
C LEU A 46 -9.45 16.63 23.10
N ASP A 47 -10.34 17.54 22.70
CA ASP A 47 -11.25 18.24 23.60
C ASP A 47 -12.57 18.64 22.90
N GLN A 48 -13.46 19.31 23.63
CA GLN A 48 -14.80 19.66 23.14
C GLN A 48 -14.77 20.64 21.96
N SER A 49 -13.70 21.41 21.79
CA SER A 49 -13.57 22.40 20.72
C SER A 49 -13.20 21.79 19.37
N ASN A 50 -12.58 20.60 19.36
CA ASN A 50 -12.04 19.97 18.14
C ASN A 50 -12.63 18.60 17.81
N ILE A 51 -13.34 17.94 18.74
CA ILE A 51 -13.88 16.59 18.52
C ILE A 51 -14.79 16.47 17.29
N ALA A 52 -15.61 17.50 17.00
CA ALA A 52 -16.48 17.49 15.83
C ALA A 52 -15.70 17.54 14.50
N ALA A 53 -14.60 18.30 14.45
CA ALA A 53 -13.74 18.37 13.27
C ALA A 53 -12.98 17.04 13.07
N ILE A 54 -12.48 16.45 14.16
CA ILE A 54 -11.84 15.13 14.14
C ILE A 54 -12.79 14.05 13.62
N ALA A 55 -14.04 14.01 14.10
CA ALA A 55 -15.03 13.05 13.63
C ALA A 55 -15.42 13.26 12.15
N GLN A 56 -15.47 14.51 11.68
CA GLN A 56 -15.71 14.79 10.26
C GLN A 56 -14.54 14.35 9.38
N SER A 57 -13.30 14.53 9.87
CA SER A 57 -12.09 14.06 9.21
C SER A 57 -12.05 12.53 9.15
N GLU A 58 -12.46 11.85 10.24
CA GLU A 58 -12.57 10.39 10.31
C GLU A 58 -13.47 9.84 9.21
N SER A 59 -14.69 10.36 9.07
CA SER A 59 -15.60 9.91 8.00
C SER A 59 -15.03 10.09 6.59
N THR A 60 -14.23 11.14 6.38
CA THR A 60 -13.65 11.45 5.06
C THR A 60 -12.45 10.55 4.75
N ILE A 61 -11.52 10.40 5.71
CA ILE A 61 -10.30 9.62 5.55
C ILE A 61 -10.60 8.13 5.62
N GLY A 62 -11.50 7.71 6.50
CA GLY A 62 -11.95 6.32 6.63
C GLY A 62 -12.46 5.78 5.30
N ALA A 63 -13.24 6.55 4.54
CA ALA A 63 -13.70 6.14 3.22
C ALA A 63 -12.56 5.99 2.19
N MET A 64 -11.44 6.70 2.34
CA MET A 64 -10.25 6.53 1.49
C MET A 64 -9.44 5.31 1.92
N VAL A 65 -9.24 5.16 3.23
CA VAL A 65 -8.52 4.04 3.85
C VAL A 65 -9.21 2.71 3.56
N ASP A 66 -10.53 2.64 3.65
CA ASP A 66 -11.31 1.44 3.33
C ASP A 66 -11.09 0.98 1.88
N LYS A 67 -10.95 1.92 0.95
CA LYS A 67 -10.66 1.61 -0.45
C LYS A 67 -9.22 1.15 -0.62
N ALA A 68 -8.25 1.85 -0.03
CA ALA A 68 -6.85 1.48 -0.09
C ALA A 68 -6.57 0.12 0.58
N ARG A 69 -7.32 -0.23 1.64
CA ARG A 69 -7.24 -1.52 2.31
C ARG A 69 -7.52 -2.70 1.38
N ALA A 70 -8.29 -2.50 0.30
CA ALA A 70 -8.53 -3.54 -0.70
C ALA A 70 -7.25 -3.99 -1.44
N LEU A 71 -6.19 -3.17 -1.43
CA LEU A 71 -4.89 -3.54 -2.00
C LEU A 71 -4.08 -4.45 -1.08
N GLU A 72 -4.38 -4.47 0.22
CA GLU A 72 -3.55 -5.15 1.20
C GLU A 72 -3.38 -6.65 0.94
N PRO A 73 -4.41 -7.43 0.58
CA PRO A 73 -4.23 -8.85 0.27
C PRO A 73 -3.31 -9.08 -0.93
N LEU A 74 -3.36 -8.19 -1.93
CA LEU A 74 -2.52 -8.26 -3.12
C LEU A 74 -1.06 -7.98 -2.77
N ILE A 75 -0.83 -6.95 -1.96
CA ILE A 75 0.50 -6.55 -1.49
C ILE A 75 1.09 -7.64 -0.60
N ARG A 76 0.35 -8.12 0.40
CA ARG A 76 0.81 -9.18 1.30
C ARG A 76 1.17 -10.44 0.53
N SER A 77 0.32 -10.85 -0.40
CA SER A 77 0.61 -11.98 -1.29
C SER A 77 1.88 -11.77 -2.11
N ALA A 78 2.13 -10.55 -2.61
CA ALA A 78 3.35 -10.23 -3.35
C ALA A 78 4.60 -10.29 -2.46
N LEU A 79 4.54 -9.78 -1.23
CA LEU A 79 5.62 -9.85 -0.26
C LEU A 79 5.93 -11.29 0.15
N GLU A 80 4.91 -12.11 0.39
CA GLU A 80 5.07 -13.53 0.73
C GLU A 80 5.68 -14.33 -0.42
N GLN A 81 5.28 -14.05 -1.67
CA GLN A 81 5.90 -14.67 -2.85
C GLN A 81 7.36 -14.26 -2.97
N SER A 82 7.66 -12.97 -2.79
CA SER A 82 9.02 -12.43 -2.81
C SER A 82 9.89 -13.09 -1.73
N ALA A 83 9.36 -13.29 -0.53
CA ALA A 83 10.06 -13.96 0.55
C ALA A 83 10.31 -15.45 0.27
N LYS A 84 9.33 -16.16 -0.28
CA LYS A 84 9.50 -17.55 -0.71
C LYS A 84 10.58 -17.65 -1.78
N GLU A 85 10.57 -16.74 -2.74
CA GLU A 85 11.56 -16.70 -3.80
C GLU A 85 12.95 -16.42 -3.25
N ALA A 86 13.06 -15.42 -2.38
CA ALA A 86 14.33 -15.03 -1.78
C ALA A 86 14.99 -16.14 -0.95
N THR A 87 14.17 -17.09 -0.47
CA THR A 87 14.61 -18.21 0.37
C THR A 87 14.72 -19.53 -0.40
N LYS A 88 14.41 -19.58 -1.70
CA LYS A 88 14.57 -20.82 -2.48
C LYS A 88 16.05 -21.22 -2.54
N PRO A 89 16.39 -22.49 -2.22
CA PRO A 89 17.70 -23.03 -2.52
C PRO A 89 17.97 -22.92 -4.02
N GLN A 90 19.21 -22.65 -4.41
CA GLN A 90 19.61 -22.58 -5.82
C GLN A 90 19.43 -23.95 -6.48
N SER A 91 18.27 -24.24 -7.06
CA SER A 91 18.06 -25.40 -7.91
C SER A 91 18.35 -24.98 -9.35
N SER A 92 19.37 -25.59 -9.95
CA SER A 92 19.97 -25.22 -11.23
C SER A 92 19.15 -25.59 -12.48
N ASP A 93 17.82 -25.78 -12.40
CA ASP A 93 17.12 -26.56 -13.44
C ASP A 93 15.74 -26.07 -13.95
N ASP A 94 15.25 -24.88 -13.59
CA ASP A 94 14.00 -24.37 -14.18
C ASP A 94 14.18 -22.99 -14.82
N SER A 95 14.20 -23.01 -16.16
CA SER A 95 14.23 -21.84 -17.04
C SER A 95 12.81 -21.30 -17.26
N ASP A 96 12.20 -20.71 -16.23
CA ASP A 96 11.08 -19.77 -16.42
C ASP A 96 11.68 -18.38 -16.69
N PRO A 97 11.57 -17.83 -17.91
CA PRO A 97 12.15 -16.54 -18.26
C PRO A 97 11.50 -15.35 -17.55
N SER A 98 10.41 -15.54 -16.79
CA SER A 98 9.75 -14.46 -16.04
C SER A 98 10.39 -14.15 -14.68
N MET A 99 11.25 -15.02 -14.15
CA MET A 99 11.91 -14.83 -12.85
C MET A 99 13.32 -15.44 -12.85
N GLN A 100 14.36 -14.60 -12.88
CA GLN A 100 15.73 -15.05 -12.63
C GLN A 100 16.02 -15.06 -11.13
N THR A 101 16.30 -16.24 -10.58
CA THR A 101 16.47 -16.44 -9.14
C THR A 101 17.86 -16.96 -8.85
N GLN A 102 18.72 -16.06 -8.35
CA GLN A 102 19.95 -16.45 -7.67
C GLN A 102 19.61 -16.64 -6.19
N ALA A 103 20.02 -17.76 -5.60
CA ALA A 103 19.94 -17.90 -4.14
C ALA A 103 20.71 -16.74 -3.51
N LEU A 104 19.99 -15.96 -2.71
CA LEU A 104 20.47 -14.67 -2.23
C LEU A 104 21.38 -14.88 -1.01
N THR A 105 22.66 -15.18 -1.25
CA THR A 105 23.67 -14.97 -0.22
C THR A 105 23.99 -13.48 -0.18
N GLY A 106 23.65 -12.81 0.93
CA GLY A 106 23.96 -11.39 1.17
C GLY A 106 22.75 -10.45 1.14
N GLU A 107 22.98 -9.20 0.73
CA GLU A 107 21.99 -8.14 0.67
C GLU A 107 21.65 -7.82 -0.79
N GLY A 108 20.41 -7.46 -1.07
CA GLY A 108 19.98 -7.13 -2.43
C GLY A 108 18.56 -6.57 -2.50
N PHE A 109 17.97 -6.63 -3.68
CA PHE A 109 16.59 -6.22 -3.93
C PHE A 109 15.95 -7.04 -5.06
N MET A 110 14.62 -7.08 -5.04
CA MET A 110 13.78 -7.63 -6.10
C MET A 110 12.90 -6.52 -6.68
N LEU A 111 12.67 -6.56 -7.99
CA LEU A 111 11.63 -5.80 -8.66
C LEU A 111 10.44 -6.74 -8.85
N VAL A 112 9.33 -6.42 -8.22
CA VAL A 112 8.12 -7.24 -8.22
C VAL A 112 7.10 -6.59 -9.12
N HIS A 113 6.85 -7.21 -10.27
CA HIS A 113 5.77 -6.83 -11.17
C HIS A 113 4.55 -7.71 -10.93
N ARG A 114 3.41 -7.10 -10.59
CA ARG A 114 2.16 -7.82 -10.32
C ARG A 114 1.02 -7.23 -11.13
N ILE A 115 0.51 -8.03 -12.06
CA ILE A 115 -0.71 -7.72 -12.82
C ILE A 115 -1.90 -7.63 -11.86
N CYS A 116 -2.72 -6.61 -12.03
CA CYS A 116 -3.90 -6.40 -11.21
C CYS A 116 -5.03 -7.38 -11.60
N PRO A 117 -5.84 -7.82 -10.62
CA PRO A 117 -6.84 -8.88 -10.86
C PRO A 117 -7.99 -8.45 -11.78
N GLY A 118 -8.17 -7.15 -12.03
CA GLY A 118 -9.31 -6.61 -12.75
C GLY A 118 -10.49 -6.29 -11.83
N TRP A 119 -11.61 -5.88 -12.42
CA TRP A 119 -12.81 -5.50 -11.66
C TRP A 119 -13.59 -6.70 -11.11
N VAL A 120 -13.40 -7.88 -11.70
CA VAL A 120 -14.13 -9.10 -11.33
C VAL A 120 -13.17 -10.02 -10.58
N GLU A 121 -13.52 -10.33 -9.33
CA GLU A 121 -12.75 -11.26 -8.52
C GLU A 121 -12.65 -12.64 -9.18
N GLY A 122 -11.46 -13.24 -9.14
CA GLY A 122 -11.20 -14.56 -9.71
C GLY A 122 -11.07 -14.61 -11.23
N ALA A 123 -11.16 -13.47 -11.93
CA ALA A 123 -10.79 -13.40 -13.34
C ALA A 123 -9.30 -13.76 -13.53
N PRO A 124 -8.92 -14.36 -14.67
CA PRO A 124 -7.51 -14.58 -15.01
C PRO A 124 -6.75 -13.25 -15.04
N ALA A 125 -5.46 -13.29 -14.69
CA ALA A 125 -4.58 -12.13 -14.84
C ALA A 125 -4.50 -11.72 -16.32
N ASP A 126 -4.62 -10.41 -16.57
CA ASP A 126 -4.59 -9.79 -17.89
C ASP A 126 -3.84 -8.46 -17.78
N GLU A 127 -2.79 -8.26 -18.57
CA GLU A 127 -1.99 -7.03 -18.62
C GLU A 127 -2.85 -5.79 -18.88
N ALA A 128 -3.98 -5.93 -19.58
CA ALA A 128 -4.93 -4.85 -19.78
C ALA A 128 -5.60 -4.35 -18.48
N ASN A 129 -5.43 -5.07 -17.37
CA ASN A 129 -5.86 -4.65 -16.04
C ASN A 129 -4.86 -3.73 -15.35
N GLY A 130 -3.72 -3.42 -15.97
CA GLY A 130 -2.65 -2.65 -15.35
C GLY A 130 -1.89 -3.47 -14.30
N ALA A 131 -0.97 -2.81 -13.61
CA ALA A 131 -0.02 -3.48 -12.74
C ALA A 131 0.38 -2.67 -11.52
N MET A 132 0.98 -3.36 -10.56
CA MET A 132 1.73 -2.80 -9.44
C MET A 132 3.19 -3.21 -9.57
N ASP A 133 4.09 -2.23 -9.46
CA ASP A 133 5.53 -2.43 -9.54
C ASP A 133 6.16 -2.03 -8.22
N PHE A 134 6.79 -2.98 -7.52
CA PHE A 134 7.41 -2.75 -6.22
C PHE A 134 8.92 -3.01 -6.25
N THR A 135 9.66 -2.23 -5.49
CA THR A 135 11.03 -2.53 -5.08
C THR A 135 11.01 -3.11 -3.68
N VAL A 136 11.55 -4.32 -3.52
CA VAL A 136 11.62 -5.04 -2.26
C VAL A 136 13.09 -5.30 -1.94
N GLY A 137 13.66 -4.49 -1.04
CA GLY A 137 14.98 -4.74 -0.48
C GLY A 137 14.97 -5.93 0.47
N PHE A 138 16.06 -6.69 0.53
CA PHE A 138 16.23 -7.76 1.50
C PHE A 138 17.67 -7.85 2.00
N THR A 139 17.82 -8.57 3.12
CA THR A 139 19.07 -9.02 3.73
C THR A 139 18.92 -10.50 4.13
N GLU A 140 19.96 -11.10 4.69
CA GLU A 140 19.88 -12.44 5.28
C GLU A 140 18.83 -12.57 6.39
N LYS A 141 18.42 -11.45 7.02
CA LYS A 141 17.45 -11.46 8.12
C LYS A 141 15.99 -11.38 7.64
N GLY A 142 15.75 -10.96 6.40
CA GLY A 142 14.40 -10.72 5.89
C GLY A 142 14.31 -9.56 4.92
N ILE A 143 13.08 -9.06 4.75
CA ILE A 143 12.77 -7.88 3.93
C ILE A 143 13.17 -6.63 4.70
N ASP A 144 13.69 -5.63 3.99
CA ASP A 144 14.03 -4.32 4.52
C ASP A 144 12.85 -3.58 5.18
N PRO A 145 13.11 -2.57 6.02
CA PRO A 145 12.08 -1.73 6.65
C PRO A 145 11.07 -1.08 5.70
N VAL A 146 11.44 -0.79 4.45
CA VAL A 146 10.57 -0.07 3.51
C VAL A 146 10.47 -0.82 2.19
N VAL A 147 9.23 -1.06 1.77
CA VAL A 147 8.86 -1.49 0.41
C VAL A 147 8.15 -0.33 -0.26
N TRP A 148 8.48 -0.05 -1.52
CA TRP A 148 7.88 1.08 -2.23
C TRP A 148 7.70 0.75 -3.71
N GLY A 149 6.80 1.49 -4.35
CA GLY A 149 6.45 1.21 -5.73
C GLY A 149 5.37 2.13 -6.27
N SER A 150 4.83 1.74 -7.41
CA SER A 150 3.76 2.47 -8.10
C SER A 150 2.70 1.53 -8.65
N LEU A 151 1.50 2.07 -8.82
CA LEU A 151 0.40 1.45 -9.52
C LEU A 151 0.22 2.16 -10.86
N THR A 152 0.03 1.39 -11.93
CA THR A 152 -0.20 1.90 -13.29
C THR A 152 -1.51 1.33 -13.81
N ALA A 153 -2.54 2.18 -13.90
CA ALA A 153 -3.89 1.82 -14.38
C ALA A 153 -4.43 0.51 -13.76
N CYS A 154 -4.11 0.28 -12.48
CA CYS A 154 -4.39 -0.97 -11.77
C CYS A 154 -5.89 -1.11 -11.50
N LYS A 155 -6.54 -2.04 -12.20
CA LYS A 155 -7.97 -2.32 -12.07
C LYS A 155 -8.21 -3.29 -10.93
N VAL A 156 -9.07 -2.88 -10.01
CA VAL A 156 -9.46 -3.65 -8.82
C VAL A 156 -10.96 -3.51 -8.57
N GLY A 157 -11.59 -4.58 -8.10
CA GLY A 157 -12.95 -4.55 -7.57
C GLY A 157 -12.93 -4.16 -6.10
N ILE A 158 -13.43 -2.98 -5.75
CA ILE A 158 -13.52 -2.47 -4.38
C ILE A 158 -14.99 -2.39 -3.98
N GLN A 159 -15.42 -3.19 -3.00
CA GLN A 159 -16.80 -3.20 -2.51
C GLN A 159 -17.84 -3.38 -3.62
N GLY A 160 -17.55 -4.24 -4.61
CA GLY A 160 -18.42 -4.48 -5.76
C GLY A 160 -18.41 -3.39 -6.84
N THR A 161 -17.57 -2.36 -6.69
CA THR A 161 -17.38 -1.30 -7.68
C THR A 161 -16.02 -1.46 -8.36
N GLY A 162 -16.00 -1.41 -9.69
CA GLY A 162 -14.75 -1.40 -10.45
C GLY A 162 -14.04 -0.05 -10.31
N SER A 163 -12.80 -0.08 -9.84
CA SER A 163 -11.93 1.10 -9.72
C SER A 163 -10.62 0.87 -10.46
N GLU A 164 -10.07 1.95 -10.99
CA GLU A 164 -8.73 1.99 -11.59
C GLU A 164 -7.86 2.91 -10.74
N LEU A 165 -6.68 2.42 -10.34
CA LEU A 165 -5.75 3.11 -9.45
C LEU A 165 -4.44 3.41 -10.15
N ALA A 166 -3.90 4.61 -9.94
CA ALA A 166 -2.57 4.99 -10.42
C ALA A 166 -1.87 5.89 -9.41
N GLY A 167 -0.56 5.71 -9.19
CA GLY A 167 0.23 6.56 -8.31
C GLY A 167 1.20 5.77 -7.42
N ASP A 168 1.65 6.41 -6.34
CA ASP A 168 2.75 5.90 -5.51
C ASP A 168 2.24 5.21 -4.24
N LEU A 169 2.95 4.17 -3.82
CA LEU A 169 2.68 3.41 -2.61
C LEU A 169 3.99 3.10 -1.88
N ARG A 170 3.98 3.30 -0.56
CA ARG A 170 5.09 2.96 0.34
C ARG A 170 4.55 2.21 1.55
N ILE A 171 5.33 1.26 2.04
CA ILE A 171 4.95 0.36 3.11
C ILE A 171 6.14 0.22 4.06
N HIS A 172 5.94 0.62 5.30
CA HIS A 172 6.91 0.41 6.36
C HIS A 172 6.58 -0.89 7.12
N LEU A 173 7.57 -1.78 7.21
CA LEU A 173 7.50 -3.11 7.83
C LEU A 173 8.06 -3.14 9.26
N GLY A 174 8.39 -1.97 9.83
CA GLY A 174 9.05 -1.83 11.13
C GLY A 174 10.53 -1.50 10.99
N ASP A 175 11.14 -0.98 12.07
CA ASP A 175 12.51 -0.43 12.05
C ASP A 175 13.59 -1.44 11.62
N ASN A 176 13.31 -2.74 11.82
CA ASN A 176 14.21 -3.84 11.45
C ASN A 176 13.72 -4.63 10.23
N GLY A 177 12.66 -4.17 9.56
CA GLY A 177 12.00 -4.90 8.50
C GLY A 177 11.21 -6.11 9.00
N ALA A 178 10.96 -7.05 8.09
CA ALA A 178 10.18 -8.26 8.36
C ALA A 178 10.99 -9.51 8.07
N ALA A 179 11.09 -10.43 9.05
CA ALA A 179 11.62 -11.77 8.80
C ALA A 179 10.75 -12.49 7.76
N PHE A 180 11.36 -13.29 6.88
CA PHE A 180 10.67 -13.93 5.75
C PHE A 180 9.48 -14.80 6.17
N ASP A 181 9.57 -15.46 7.32
CA ASP A 181 8.52 -16.30 7.91
C ASP A 181 7.49 -15.52 8.74
N ALA A 182 7.73 -14.23 9.01
CA ALA A 182 6.92 -13.37 9.86
C ALA A 182 6.16 -12.27 9.10
N ILE A 183 6.21 -12.26 7.76
CA ILE A 183 5.52 -11.22 6.95
C ILE A 183 4.03 -11.17 7.26
N ALA A 184 3.39 -12.34 7.37
CA ALA A 184 1.96 -12.44 7.69
C ALA A 184 1.59 -11.84 9.06
N SER A 185 2.52 -11.84 10.01
CA SER A 185 2.35 -11.29 11.36
C SER A 185 3.03 -9.94 11.57
N THR A 186 3.46 -9.28 10.49
CA THR A 186 4.08 -7.95 10.55
C THR A 186 3.01 -6.85 10.48
N VAL A 187 3.13 -5.84 11.35
CA VAL A 187 2.35 -4.60 11.27
C VAL A 187 2.82 -3.80 10.07
N LEU A 188 1.89 -3.38 9.22
CA LEU A 188 2.19 -2.65 7.99
C LEU A 188 1.73 -1.20 8.13
N LEU A 189 2.61 -0.23 7.91
CA LEU A 189 2.24 1.18 7.80
C LEU A 189 2.30 1.61 6.33
N PHE A 190 1.14 1.88 5.76
CA PHE A 190 0.97 2.30 4.38
C PHE A 190 0.99 3.83 4.29
N GLU A 191 1.66 4.34 3.26
CA GLU A 191 1.53 5.71 2.77
C GLU A 191 1.22 5.64 1.27
N PHE A 192 0.17 6.29 0.82
CA PHE A 192 -0.18 6.30 -0.60
C PHE A 192 -0.56 7.69 -1.09
N LYS A 193 -0.22 7.92 -2.36
CA LYS A 193 -0.62 9.10 -3.12
C LYS A 193 -1.03 8.64 -4.51
N MET A 194 -2.33 8.47 -4.68
CA MET A 194 -2.91 7.84 -5.87
C MET A 194 -4.04 8.68 -6.45
N GLU A 195 -4.34 8.44 -7.71
CA GLU A 195 -5.59 8.78 -8.36
C GLU A 195 -6.43 7.51 -8.44
N MET A 196 -7.72 7.65 -8.10
CA MET A 196 -8.70 6.59 -8.27
C MET A 196 -9.77 7.03 -9.24
N LYS A 197 -9.91 6.29 -10.33
CA LYS A 197 -10.96 6.46 -11.31
C LYS A 197 -12.07 5.45 -11.07
N THR A 198 -13.30 5.94 -10.95
CA THR A 198 -14.53 5.13 -10.82
C THR A 198 -15.54 5.63 -11.84
N GLY A 199 -15.74 4.88 -12.93
CA GLY A 199 -16.45 5.38 -14.11
C GLY A 199 -15.74 6.59 -14.71
N ASP A 200 -16.45 7.72 -14.82
CA ASP A 200 -15.91 8.99 -15.33
C ASP A 200 -15.36 9.90 -14.22
N LYS A 201 -15.51 9.51 -12.94
CA LYS A 201 -15.03 10.30 -11.80
C LYS A 201 -13.59 9.94 -11.48
N VAL A 202 -12.75 10.96 -11.28
CA VAL A 202 -11.37 10.82 -10.78
C VAL A 202 -11.27 11.51 -9.43
N ASP A 203 -10.84 10.76 -8.42
CA ASP A 203 -10.60 11.24 -7.06
C ASP A 203 -9.10 11.14 -6.75
N ALA A 204 -8.50 12.23 -6.25
CA ALA A 204 -7.17 12.15 -5.65
C ALA A 204 -7.27 11.54 -4.25
N LEU A 205 -6.50 10.50 -4.00
CA LEU A 205 -6.40 9.78 -2.73
C LEU A 205 -5.01 10.01 -2.14
N ALA A 206 -4.94 10.67 -1.00
CA ALA A 206 -3.71 10.81 -0.24
C ALA A 206 -4.03 10.52 1.22
N ALA A 207 -3.51 9.41 1.72
CA ALA A 207 -3.72 8.98 3.09
C ALA A 207 -2.65 7.97 3.50
N ASP A 208 -2.64 7.69 4.79
CA ASP A 208 -1.79 6.71 5.44
C ASP A 208 -2.61 5.95 6.47
N PHE A 209 -2.28 4.68 6.65
CA PHE A 209 -2.89 3.85 7.68
C PHE A 209 -1.93 2.76 8.12
N ARG A 210 -2.03 2.38 9.39
CA ARG A 210 -1.37 1.22 9.97
C ARG A 210 -2.36 0.08 10.06
N LEU A 211 -1.98 -1.10 9.58
CA LEU A 211 -2.75 -2.32 9.69
C LEU A 211 -2.01 -3.33 10.58
N ASP A 212 -2.68 -3.76 11.64
CA ASP A 212 -2.26 -4.86 12.49
C ASP A 212 -2.65 -6.21 11.87
N PRO A 213 -1.84 -7.29 12.05
CA PRO A 213 -2.17 -8.63 11.54
C PRO A 213 -3.52 -9.19 12.01
N SER A 214 -4.05 -8.74 13.15
CA SER A 214 -5.39 -9.14 13.61
C SER A 214 -6.53 -8.47 12.83
N GLY A 215 -6.21 -7.54 11.94
CA GLY A 215 -7.17 -6.78 11.13
C GLY A 215 -7.53 -5.41 11.72
N GLY A 216 -6.93 -5.05 12.86
CA GLY A 216 -7.07 -3.72 13.45
C GLY A 216 -6.40 -2.65 12.59
N ILE A 217 -6.99 -1.46 12.56
CA ILE A 217 -6.56 -0.36 11.70
C ILE A 217 -6.39 0.93 12.48
N GLU A 218 -5.40 1.73 12.09
CA GLU A 218 -5.20 3.07 12.59
C GLU A 218 -4.90 4.03 11.44
N TYR A 219 -5.37 5.26 11.50
CA TYR A 219 -5.04 6.29 10.51
C TYR A 219 -5.13 7.69 11.09
N ARG A 220 -4.40 8.64 10.49
CA ARG A 220 -4.40 10.03 10.94
C ARG A 220 -5.72 10.73 10.59
N VAL A 221 -6.26 11.46 11.56
CA VAL A 221 -7.44 12.33 11.41
C VAL A 221 -7.12 13.73 11.91
N PHE A 222 -7.58 14.75 11.20
CA PHE A 222 -7.04 16.09 11.30
C PHE A 222 -8.09 17.11 11.76
N ALA A 223 -7.65 18.11 12.53
CA ALA A 223 -8.42 19.31 12.82
C ALA A 223 -7.56 20.55 12.50
N GLY A 224 -7.36 20.79 11.21
CA GLY A 224 -6.31 21.67 10.70
C GLY A 224 -4.99 20.91 10.55
N ASP A 225 -3.89 21.51 10.95
CA ASP A 225 -2.57 20.87 10.94
C ASP A 225 -2.37 19.79 12.02
N PRO A 226 -2.86 19.93 13.27
CA PRO A 226 -2.67 18.88 14.28
C PRO A 226 -3.61 17.69 14.02
N PHE A 227 -3.18 16.51 14.45
CA PHE A 227 -3.88 15.26 14.20
C PHE A 227 -3.98 14.37 15.44
N ALA A 228 -5.03 13.56 15.45
CA ALA A 228 -5.15 12.37 16.28
C ALA A 228 -5.01 11.12 15.39
N LEU A 229 -4.82 9.96 15.99
CA LEU A 229 -4.99 8.69 15.27
C LEU A 229 -6.38 8.14 15.58
N TYR A 230 -7.19 7.90 14.56
CA TYR A 230 -8.30 6.96 14.70
C TYR A 230 -7.72 5.57 14.90
N PHE A 231 -8.35 4.75 15.74
CA PHE A 231 -8.08 3.31 15.82
C PHE A 231 -9.38 2.51 15.86
N ASP A 232 -9.33 1.31 15.27
CA ASP A 232 -10.33 0.24 15.40
C ASP A 232 -9.59 -1.08 15.57
N ASP A 233 -9.65 -1.67 16.76
CA ASP A 233 -8.98 -2.93 17.10
C ASP A 233 -9.94 -4.14 17.13
N LEU A 234 -11.09 -4.02 16.45
CA LEU A 234 -12.22 -4.97 16.43
C LEU A 234 -12.96 -5.14 17.76
N LYS A 235 -12.42 -4.65 18.88
CA LYS A 235 -13.07 -4.68 20.21
C LYS A 235 -13.59 -3.30 20.61
N GLN A 236 -12.87 -2.27 20.19
CA GLN A 236 -13.13 -0.88 20.51
C GLN A 236 -12.60 0.00 19.38
N ARG A 237 -13.24 1.15 19.25
CA ARG A 237 -12.84 2.21 18.32
C ARG A 237 -12.77 3.54 19.06
N GLY A 238 -11.92 4.43 18.58
CA GLY A 238 -11.76 5.76 19.16
C GLY A 238 -10.53 6.49 18.64
N TYR A 239 -9.96 7.34 19.49
CA TYR A 239 -8.84 8.21 19.10
C TYR A 239 -7.66 8.09 20.05
N LEU A 240 -6.44 8.01 19.52
CA LEU A 240 -5.21 8.28 20.25
C LEU A 240 -4.79 9.72 19.98
N ALA A 241 -4.74 10.51 21.05
CA ALA A 241 -4.40 11.93 21.03
C ALA A 241 -3.21 12.19 21.95
N ALA A 242 -2.63 13.39 21.89
CA ALA A 242 -1.52 13.81 22.73
C ALA A 242 -1.86 13.75 24.24
N ASN A 243 -3.12 13.95 24.60
CA ASN A 243 -3.64 13.86 25.97
C ASN A 243 -4.25 12.49 26.33
N GLY A 244 -4.02 11.46 25.53
CA GLY A 244 -4.34 10.06 25.88
C GLY A 244 -5.24 9.34 24.88
N LYS A 245 -5.65 8.13 25.26
CA LYS A 245 -6.54 7.27 24.47
C LYS A 245 -8.00 7.50 24.86
N PHE A 246 -8.83 7.78 23.88
CA PHE A 246 -10.27 7.98 24.03
C PHE A 246 -11.00 6.81 23.39
N ILE A 247 -11.91 6.18 24.14
CA ILE A 247 -12.83 5.16 23.61
C ILE A 247 -14.13 5.86 23.25
N CYS A 248 -14.66 5.58 22.06
CA CYS A 248 -15.78 6.32 21.51
C CYS A 248 -16.96 5.43 21.16
N ASP A 249 -18.15 5.88 21.55
CA ASP A 249 -19.43 5.41 21.06
C ASP A 249 -19.85 6.34 19.92
N PHE A 250 -19.60 5.92 18.68
CA PHE A 250 -19.88 6.73 17.48
C PHE A 250 -21.38 6.87 17.20
N ASP A 251 -22.21 5.96 17.70
CA ASP A 251 -23.66 6.03 17.53
C ASP A 251 -24.25 7.12 18.44
N LYS A 252 -23.73 7.22 19.66
CA LYS A 252 -24.08 8.29 20.61
C LYS A 252 -23.26 9.56 20.41
N LYS A 253 -22.23 9.51 19.56
CA LYS A 253 -21.24 10.57 19.37
C LYS A 253 -20.60 11.04 20.67
N GLN A 254 -20.09 10.08 21.43
CA GLN A 254 -19.46 10.31 22.74
C GLN A 254 -18.07 9.68 22.80
N CYS A 255 -17.10 10.39 23.37
CA CYS A 255 -15.75 9.87 23.63
C CYS A 255 -15.35 10.12 25.08
N SER A 256 -14.67 9.15 25.70
CA SER A 256 -14.12 9.32 27.05
C SER A 256 -12.77 8.62 27.19
N ASN A 257 -11.89 9.20 28.00
CA ASN A 257 -10.62 8.62 28.44
C ASN A 257 -10.64 8.22 29.93
N GLY A 258 -11.80 8.29 30.59
CA GLY A 258 -12.00 7.98 32.01
C GLY A 258 -11.47 9.02 33.01
N THR A 259 -10.77 10.07 32.54
CA THR A 259 -10.18 11.10 33.42
C THR A 259 -10.74 12.50 33.17
N ALA A 260 -11.19 12.78 31.95
CA ALA A 260 -11.79 14.05 31.54
C ALA A 260 -13.32 13.94 31.40
N PRO A 261 -14.05 15.07 31.35
CA PRO A 261 -15.45 15.08 30.93
C PRO A 261 -15.64 14.38 29.58
N THR A 262 -16.75 13.66 29.44
CA THR A 262 -17.14 13.04 28.17
C THR A 262 -17.26 14.10 27.08
N LEU A 263 -16.58 13.87 25.95
CA LEU A 263 -16.64 14.72 24.76
C LEU A 263 -17.83 14.31 23.90
N THR A 264 -18.54 15.28 23.31
CA THR A 264 -19.72 15.03 22.46
C THR A 264 -19.67 15.78 21.13
N TRP A 265 -20.18 15.23 20.03
CA TRP A 265 -20.27 15.89 18.71
C TRP A 265 -21.53 15.53 17.92
#